data_AF-A0A1D9MCV5-F1
#
_entry.id   AF-A0A1D9MCV5-F1
#
_cell.length_a   1.000
_cell.length_b   1.000
_cell.length_c   1.000
_cell.angle_alpha   90.00
_cell.angle_beta   90.00
_cell.angle_gamma   90.00
#
_symmetry.space_group_name_H-M   'P 1'
#
loop_
_entity.id
_entity.type
_entity.pdbx_description
1 polymer ?
#
loop_
_entity_poly.entity_id
_entity_poly.type
_entity_poly.pdbx_seq_one_letter_code
_entity_poly.pdbx_strand_id
1 'polypeptide(L)'
;MPLPGQSLFSIDEVSARWIAAPHQVAQWAAQERLEVTTSIPPVHAGSEEVAGLVVVAMADLLPMFRRDGSGPTSMRLRRLRRVGEREWRTVSDPADGVMVAAGDLLIDVAEMGRFEDEHELMRRPHAGKGPEPKYDWDGFWRAVAIYVHQHGVPPTLKEFTEAMSNWFLDQTHGAECPSDSVIRKKLSPLWNELRREA
;
A
#
# COMPACT_ATOMS: atom_id res chain seq x y z
N MET A 1 20.01 16.20 14.43
CA MET A 1 19.75 16.08 12.98
C MET A 1 19.14 14.70 12.76
N PRO A 2 17.95 14.56 12.13
CA PRO A 2 17.40 13.25 11.83
C PRO A 2 18.35 12.50 10.88
N LEU A 3 18.56 11.21 11.13
CA LEU A 3 19.35 10.35 10.25
C LEU A 3 18.60 10.12 8.94
N PRO A 4 19.31 9.89 7.81
CA PRO A 4 18.65 9.48 6.57
C PRO A 4 17.89 8.17 6.78
N GLY A 5 16.76 8.02 6.09
CA GLY A 5 15.96 6.79 6.11
C GLY A 5 16.66 5.63 5.40
N GLN A 6 16.21 4.41 5.68
CA GLN A 6 16.68 3.19 5.00
C GLN A 6 16.38 3.25 3.50
N SER A 7 17.38 2.94 2.66
CA SER A 7 17.27 3.00 1.19
C SER A 7 17.21 1.65 0.51
N LEU A 8 17.56 0.56 1.22
CA LEU A 8 17.62 -0.79 0.68
C LEU A 8 16.79 -1.72 1.57
N PHE A 9 15.97 -2.55 0.95
CA PHE A 9 15.08 -3.49 1.62
C PHE A 9 15.30 -4.90 1.08
N SER A 10 15.44 -5.87 1.96
CA SER A 10 15.47 -7.28 1.58
C SER A 10 14.17 -7.73 0.93
N ILE A 11 14.22 -8.83 0.18
CA ILE A 11 13.01 -9.46 -0.38
C ILE A 11 11.99 -9.78 0.73
N ASP A 12 12.43 -10.20 1.91
CA ASP A 12 11.53 -10.51 3.04
C ASP A 12 10.83 -9.26 3.59
N GLU A 13 11.55 -8.14 3.73
CA GLU A 13 10.95 -6.85 4.14
C GLU A 13 9.91 -6.37 3.12
N VAL A 14 10.24 -6.45 1.83
CA VAL A 14 9.32 -6.09 0.75
C VAL A 14 8.10 -7.02 0.71
N SER A 15 8.31 -8.32 0.90
CA SER A 15 7.25 -9.31 1.02
C SER A 15 6.28 -8.99 2.15
N ALA A 16 6.81 -8.66 3.34
CA ALA A 16 5.98 -8.28 4.48
C ALA A 16 5.19 -7.00 4.20
N ARG A 17 5.80 -6.02 3.53
CA ARG A 17 5.17 -4.75 3.16
C ARG A 17 4.04 -4.93 2.15
N TRP A 18 4.24 -5.73 1.11
CA TRP A 18 3.26 -5.94 0.03
C TRP A 18 2.27 -7.07 0.31
N ILE A 19 2.37 -7.73 1.47
CA ILE A 19 1.55 -8.91 1.83
C ILE A 19 1.65 -9.97 0.70
N ALA A 20 2.88 -10.19 0.23
CA ALA A 20 3.19 -11.11 -0.86
C ALA A 20 4.22 -12.14 -0.38
N ALA A 21 4.10 -13.38 -0.84
CA ALA A 21 5.10 -14.40 -0.51
C ALA A 21 6.46 -14.09 -1.18
N PRO A 22 7.60 -14.40 -0.54
CA PRO A 22 8.95 -14.15 -1.11
C PRO A 22 9.14 -14.71 -2.52
N HIS A 23 8.56 -15.88 -2.79
CA HIS A 23 8.60 -16.48 -4.13
C HIS A 23 7.86 -15.65 -5.20
N GLN A 24 6.88 -14.83 -4.83
CA GLN A 24 6.17 -13.96 -5.78
C GLN A 24 7.04 -12.75 -6.12
N VAL A 25 7.67 -12.14 -5.10
CA VAL A 25 8.60 -11.01 -5.29
C VAL A 25 9.78 -11.43 -6.15
N ALA A 26 10.41 -12.58 -5.84
CA ALA A 26 11.48 -13.14 -6.65
C ALA A 26 11.04 -13.46 -8.09
N GLN A 27 9.79 -13.91 -8.29
CA GLN A 27 9.23 -14.17 -9.61
C GLN A 27 9.04 -12.89 -10.43
N TRP A 28 8.54 -11.81 -9.84
CA TRP A 28 8.43 -10.52 -10.54
C TRP A 28 9.80 -9.99 -10.94
N ALA A 29 10.79 -10.13 -10.06
CA ALA A 29 12.17 -9.74 -10.38
C ALA A 29 12.79 -10.61 -11.49
N ALA A 30 12.53 -11.92 -11.49
CA ALA A 30 12.97 -12.81 -12.56
C ALA A 30 12.29 -12.52 -13.92
N GLN A 31 11.13 -11.87 -13.91
CA GLN A 31 10.42 -11.38 -15.10
C GLN A 31 10.87 -9.96 -15.50
N GLU A 32 11.95 -9.45 -14.90
CA GLU A 32 12.49 -8.10 -15.13
C GLU A 32 11.49 -6.98 -14.82
N ARG A 33 10.48 -7.25 -13.97
CA ARG A 33 9.52 -6.23 -13.50
C ARG A 33 10.02 -5.46 -12.29
N LEU A 34 11.00 -6.02 -11.59
CA LEU A 34 11.58 -5.47 -10.36
C LEU A 34 13.09 -5.68 -10.38
N GLU A 35 13.85 -4.61 -10.19
CA GLU A 35 15.31 -4.72 -10.04
C GLU A 35 15.68 -5.17 -8.62
N VAL A 36 16.53 -6.20 -8.54
CA VAL A 36 17.11 -6.68 -7.29
C VAL A 36 18.62 -6.51 -7.37
N THR A 37 19.20 -6.00 -6.31
CA THR A 37 20.62 -5.71 -6.16
C THR A 37 21.26 -6.55 -5.07
N THR A 38 22.57 -6.68 -5.13
CA THR A 38 23.40 -7.22 -4.05
C THR A 38 24.74 -6.49 -4.03
N SER A 39 25.40 -6.45 -2.89
CA SER A 39 26.80 -6.02 -2.81
C SER A 39 27.71 -7.19 -3.14
N ILE A 40 28.76 -6.94 -3.92
CA ILE A 40 29.81 -7.94 -4.22
C ILE A 40 31.22 -7.37 -3.98
N PRO A 41 32.21 -8.22 -3.63
CA PRO A 41 33.61 -7.85 -3.74
C PRO A 41 34.00 -7.61 -5.22
N PRO A 42 35.19 -7.04 -5.49
CA PRO A 42 35.70 -6.95 -6.85
C PRO A 42 35.78 -8.30 -7.55
N VAL A 43 35.24 -8.36 -8.77
CA VAL A 43 35.26 -9.53 -9.66
C VAL A 43 35.56 -9.08 -11.09
N HIS A 44 36.03 -10.00 -11.92
CA HIS A 44 36.16 -9.72 -13.35
C HIS A 44 34.96 -10.23 -14.12
N ALA A 45 34.48 -9.43 -15.06
CA ALA A 45 33.53 -9.80 -16.09
C ALA A 45 34.14 -9.49 -17.47
N GLY A 46 34.87 -10.47 -18.02
CA GLY A 46 35.74 -10.24 -19.18
C GLY A 46 36.99 -9.46 -18.78
N SER A 47 37.25 -8.34 -19.45
CA SER A 47 38.39 -7.45 -19.15
C SER A 47 38.06 -6.37 -18.11
N GLU A 48 36.82 -6.27 -17.67
CA GLU A 48 36.39 -5.25 -16.72
C GLU A 48 36.30 -5.79 -15.30
N GLU A 49 36.74 -4.98 -14.34
CA GLU A 49 36.49 -5.21 -12.92
C GLU A 49 35.15 -4.59 -12.52
N VAL A 50 34.31 -5.34 -11.83
CA VAL A 50 33.01 -4.91 -11.30
C VAL A 50 32.98 -5.16 -9.79
N ALA A 51 32.48 -4.21 -9.01
CA ALA A 51 32.44 -4.28 -7.55
C ALA A 51 31.28 -3.43 -6.99
N GLY A 52 30.94 -3.63 -5.72
CA GLY A 52 29.93 -2.85 -5.02
C GLY A 52 28.50 -3.33 -5.32
N LEU A 53 27.54 -2.40 -5.35
CA LEU A 53 26.15 -2.73 -5.66
C LEU A 53 25.99 -3.04 -7.15
N VAL A 54 25.47 -4.23 -7.44
CA VAL A 54 25.18 -4.72 -8.78
C VAL A 54 23.76 -5.26 -8.85
N VAL A 55 23.14 -5.20 -10.03
CA VAL A 55 21.85 -5.83 -10.28
C VAL A 55 22.07 -7.29 -10.62
N VAL A 56 21.26 -8.18 -10.04
CA VAL A 56 21.39 -9.63 -10.19
C VAL A 56 20.37 -10.19 -11.18
N ALA A 57 20.78 -11.20 -11.95
CA ALA A 57 19.88 -11.95 -12.81
C ALA A 57 19.01 -12.88 -11.95
N MET A 58 17.87 -12.37 -11.45
CA MET A 58 17.01 -13.13 -10.52
C MET A 58 16.50 -14.46 -11.08
N ALA A 59 16.39 -14.61 -12.40
CA ALA A 59 16.07 -15.88 -13.04
C ALA A 59 17.07 -17.01 -12.66
N ASP A 60 18.34 -16.68 -12.43
CA ASP A 60 19.38 -17.65 -12.03
C ASP A 60 19.30 -18.01 -10.54
N LEU A 61 18.64 -17.14 -9.74
CA LEU A 61 18.52 -17.26 -8.28
C LEU A 61 17.13 -17.71 -7.83
N LEU A 62 16.17 -17.88 -8.76
CA LEU A 62 14.82 -18.38 -8.47
C LEU A 62 14.78 -19.65 -7.60
N PRO A 63 15.70 -20.62 -7.74
CA PRO A 63 15.67 -21.81 -6.89
C PRO A 63 15.80 -21.52 -5.39
N MET A 64 16.34 -20.36 -4.97
CA MET A 64 16.40 -19.92 -3.57
C MET A 64 15.00 -19.69 -2.98
N PHE A 65 14.03 -19.28 -3.81
CA PHE A 65 12.70 -18.86 -3.40
C PHE A 65 11.64 -19.90 -3.75
N ARG A 66 11.85 -21.16 -3.35
CA ARG A 66 10.84 -22.21 -3.53
C ARG A 66 9.59 -21.90 -2.70
N ARG A 67 8.42 -22.28 -3.22
CA ARG A 67 7.11 -22.01 -2.57
C ARG A 67 6.97 -22.64 -1.18
N ASP A 68 7.63 -23.77 -0.96
CA ASP A 68 7.63 -24.51 0.30
C ASP A 68 8.75 -24.07 1.26
N GLY A 69 9.56 -23.08 0.89
CA GLY A 69 10.71 -22.62 1.66
C GLY A 69 11.92 -23.55 1.64
N SER A 70 11.90 -24.65 0.87
CA SER A 70 13.01 -25.63 0.81
C SER A 70 14.19 -25.21 -0.07
N GLY A 71 14.21 -23.95 -0.53
CA GLY A 71 15.27 -23.44 -1.38
C GLY A 71 16.61 -23.32 -0.65
N PRO A 72 17.75 -23.37 -1.35
CA PRO A 72 19.03 -23.05 -0.75
C PRO A 72 19.06 -21.59 -0.26
N THR A 73 19.71 -21.36 0.87
CA THR A 73 19.86 -20.01 1.46
C THR A 73 20.91 -19.16 0.75
N SER A 74 21.73 -19.76 -0.11
CA SER A 74 22.79 -19.09 -0.86
C SER A 74 23.05 -19.78 -2.21
N MET A 75 23.36 -19.01 -3.25
CA MET A 75 23.67 -19.52 -4.59
C MET A 75 24.79 -18.70 -5.26
N ARG A 76 25.37 -19.26 -6.33
CA ARG A 76 26.39 -18.58 -7.14
C ARG A 76 25.74 -17.63 -8.14
N LEU A 77 26.00 -16.34 -8.00
CA LEU A 77 25.72 -15.31 -8.99
C LEU A 77 26.76 -15.39 -10.12
N ARG A 78 26.29 -15.62 -11.34
CA ARG A 78 27.14 -15.69 -12.54
C ARG A 78 26.90 -14.58 -13.53
N ARG A 79 25.72 -13.96 -13.49
CA ARG A 79 25.35 -12.87 -14.38
C ARG A 79 24.91 -11.67 -13.55
N LEU A 80 25.49 -10.52 -13.88
CA LEU A 80 25.23 -9.27 -13.20
C LEU A 80 25.28 -8.12 -14.20
N ARG A 81 24.81 -6.96 -13.77
CA ARG A 81 25.08 -5.69 -14.45
C ARG A 81 25.28 -4.60 -13.41
N ARG A 82 25.92 -3.51 -13.80
CA ARG A 82 26.01 -2.33 -12.91
C ARG A 82 24.63 -1.69 -12.78
N VAL A 83 24.39 -1.07 -11.63
CA VAL A 83 23.19 -0.25 -11.43
C VAL A 83 23.15 0.86 -12.49
N GLY A 84 22.01 1.03 -13.15
CA GLY A 84 21.83 1.99 -14.26
C GLY A 84 22.24 1.49 -15.65
N GLU A 85 22.92 0.34 -15.75
CA GLU A 85 23.22 -0.30 -17.04
C GLU A 85 22.12 -1.28 -17.45
N ARG A 86 22.04 -1.61 -18.73
CA ARG A 86 21.10 -2.61 -19.27
C ARG A 86 21.76 -3.91 -19.68
N GLU A 87 23.06 -3.89 -19.92
CA GLU A 87 23.78 -5.02 -20.49
C GLU A 87 24.18 -6.02 -19.39
N TRP A 88 23.76 -7.27 -19.56
CA TRP A 88 24.16 -8.36 -18.70
C TRP A 88 25.59 -8.80 -19.01
N ARG A 89 26.38 -8.98 -17.95
CA ARG A 89 27.77 -9.45 -18.03
C ARG A 89 27.91 -10.75 -17.25
N THR A 90 28.73 -11.65 -17.78
CA THR A 90 29.06 -12.91 -17.10
C THR A 90 30.32 -12.74 -16.29
N VAL A 91 30.29 -13.15 -15.02
CA VAL A 91 31.46 -13.20 -14.14
C VAL A 91 32.43 -14.25 -14.69
N SER A 92 33.65 -13.81 -15.01
CA SER A 92 34.74 -14.66 -15.51
C SER A 92 35.73 -15.06 -14.42
N ASP A 93 35.90 -14.23 -13.39
CA ASP A 93 36.73 -14.53 -12.22
C ASP A 93 36.07 -13.97 -10.95
N PRO A 94 35.66 -14.80 -9.99
CA PRO A 94 35.87 -16.26 -9.93
C PRO A 94 35.00 -17.03 -10.94
N ALA A 95 35.58 -18.07 -11.57
CA ALA A 95 34.94 -18.81 -12.65
C ALA A 95 33.64 -19.55 -12.25
N ASP A 96 33.48 -19.86 -10.96
CA ASP A 96 32.26 -20.49 -10.43
C ASP A 96 31.15 -19.48 -10.08
N GLY A 97 31.48 -18.19 -10.07
CA GLY A 97 30.61 -17.07 -9.71
C GLY A 97 30.75 -16.64 -8.25
N VAL A 98 30.07 -15.55 -7.89
CA VAL A 98 30.10 -14.99 -6.53
C VAL A 98 29.04 -15.65 -5.68
N MET A 99 29.37 -16.07 -4.45
CA MET A 99 28.35 -16.55 -3.53
C MET A 99 27.50 -15.38 -3.02
N VAL A 100 26.18 -15.50 -3.13
CA VAL A 100 25.21 -14.53 -2.60
C VAL A 100 24.19 -15.25 -1.72
N ALA A 101 23.83 -14.66 -0.59
CA ALA A 101 22.78 -15.19 0.29
C ALA A 101 21.43 -14.54 -0.02
N ALA A 102 20.33 -15.22 0.31
CA ALA A 102 18.98 -14.71 0.09
C ALA A 102 18.74 -13.38 0.83
N GLY A 103 19.31 -13.25 2.03
CA GLY A 103 19.23 -12.04 2.85
C GLY A 103 20.04 -10.85 2.31
N ASP A 104 20.95 -11.07 1.37
CA ASP A 104 21.76 -10.01 0.74
C ASP A 104 21.12 -9.47 -0.55
N LEU A 105 19.94 -10.00 -0.93
CA LEU A 105 19.18 -9.58 -2.10
C LEU A 105 18.26 -8.42 -1.72
N LEU A 106 18.59 -7.24 -2.25
CA LEU A 106 18.04 -5.95 -1.83
C LEU A 106 17.33 -5.24 -2.97
N ILE A 107 16.22 -4.59 -2.66
CA ILE A 107 15.44 -3.74 -3.57
C ILE A 107 15.62 -2.30 -3.09
N ASP A 108 15.98 -1.42 -4.02
CA ASP A 108 16.12 0.01 -3.73
C ASP A 108 14.77 0.67 -3.47
N VAL A 109 14.74 1.64 -2.56
CA VAL A 109 13.50 2.36 -2.19
C VAL A 109 12.84 3.06 -3.38
N ALA A 110 13.63 3.59 -4.33
CA ALA A 110 13.09 4.21 -5.53
C ALA A 110 12.48 3.18 -6.47
N GLU A 111 13.10 2.00 -6.59
CA GLU A 111 12.58 0.89 -7.37
C GLU A 111 11.31 0.30 -6.75
N MET A 112 11.29 0.14 -5.42
CA MET A 112 10.10 -0.24 -4.65
C MET A 112 8.97 0.75 -4.88
N GLY A 113 9.24 2.06 -4.78
CA GLY A 113 8.25 3.12 -5.03
C GLY A 113 7.71 3.09 -6.47
N ARG A 114 8.60 2.93 -7.46
CA ARG A 114 8.21 2.77 -8.88
C ARG A 114 7.25 1.58 -9.07
N PHE A 115 7.57 0.43 -8.48
CA PHE A 115 6.74 -0.77 -8.58
C PHE A 115 5.40 -0.61 -7.84
N GLU A 116 5.40 0.02 -6.67
CA GLU A 116 4.21 0.34 -5.90
C GLU A 116 3.25 1.24 -6.67
N ASP A 117 3.78 2.27 -7.35
CA ASP A 117 3.01 3.19 -8.17
C ASP A 117 2.45 2.51 -9.42
N GLU A 118 3.26 1.72 -10.14
CA GLU A 118 2.86 1.00 -11.36
C GLU A 118 1.74 -0.01 -11.10
N HIS A 119 1.76 -0.67 -9.94
CA HIS A 119 0.82 -1.73 -9.59
C HIS A 119 -0.21 -1.32 -8.54
N GLU A 120 -0.24 -0.04 -8.18
CA GLU A 120 -1.17 0.53 -7.19
C GLU A 120 -1.18 -0.22 -5.84
N LEU A 121 -0.05 -0.82 -5.44
CA LEU A 121 0.02 -1.72 -4.27
C LEU A 121 -0.26 -1.00 -2.95
N MET A 122 0.11 0.28 -2.89
CA MET A 122 -0.09 1.14 -1.73
C MET A 122 -1.28 2.09 -1.89
N ARG A 123 -2.14 1.89 -2.92
CA ARG A 123 -3.45 2.53 -2.89
C ARG A 123 -4.11 2.04 -1.61
N ARG A 124 -4.29 2.96 -0.64
CA ARG A 124 -5.35 2.84 0.36
C ARG A 124 -6.56 2.28 -0.39
N PRO A 125 -7.26 1.26 0.15
CA PRO A 125 -8.50 0.82 -0.46
C PRO A 125 -9.23 2.11 -0.79
N HIS A 126 -9.46 2.34 -2.08
CA HIS A 126 -10.55 3.22 -2.41
C HIS A 126 -11.70 2.47 -1.76
N ALA A 127 -12.09 2.88 -0.55
CA ALA A 127 -13.42 2.63 -0.05
C ALA A 127 -14.24 3.12 -1.22
N GLY A 128 -14.67 2.17 -2.06
CA GLY A 128 -15.13 2.47 -3.40
C GLY A 128 -16.15 3.56 -3.19
N LYS A 129 -15.89 4.74 -3.74
CA LYS A 129 -16.83 5.84 -3.67
C LYS A 129 -18.00 5.31 -4.48
N GLY A 130 -18.92 4.63 -3.79
CA GLY A 130 -20.25 4.41 -4.31
C GLY A 130 -20.76 5.76 -4.80
N PRO A 131 -21.70 5.78 -5.75
CA PRO A 131 -22.26 7.03 -6.26
C PRO A 131 -22.46 7.99 -5.09
N GLU A 132 -21.88 9.19 -5.20
CA GLU A 132 -21.96 10.19 -4.13
C GLU A 132 -23.40 10.22 -3.64
N PRO A 133 -23.64 9.97 -2.33
CA PRO A 133 -24.99 9.99 -1.84
C PRO A 133 -25.59 11.34 -2.21
N LYS A 134 -26.78 11.33 -2.81
CA LYS A 134 -27.48 12.55 -3.24
C LYS A 134 -27.55 13.64 -2.16
N TYR A 135 -27.44 13.25 -0.89
CA TYR A 135 -27.47 14.15 0.26
C TYR A 135 -26.27 13.87 1.17
N ASP A 136 -25.71 14.90 1.80
CA ASP A 136 -24.62 14.79 2.77
C ASP A 136 -25.11 14.14 4.09
N TRP A 137 -25.16 12.81 4.09
CA TRP A 137 -25.57 12.04 5.27
C TRP A 137 -24.53 12.07 6.40
N ASP A 138 -23.27 12.30 6.08
CA ASP A 138 -22.21 12.40 7.08
C ASP A 138 -22.29 13.74 7.81
N GLY A 139 -22.55 14.84 7.08
CA GLY A 139 -22.86 16.15 7.64
C GLY A 139 -24.12 16.12 8.49
N PHE A 140 -25.16 15.43 8.00
CA PHE A 140 -26.40 15.24 8.75
C PHE A 140 -26.15 14.60 10.13
N TRP A 141 -25.38 13.52 10.21
CA TRP A 141 -25.12 12.90 11.52
C TRP A 141 -24.25 13.75 12.45
N ARG A 142 -23.33 14.55 11.90
CA ARG A 142 -22.60 15.56 12.69
C ARG A 142 -23.55 16.62 13.25
N ALA A 143 -24.48 17.12 12.44
CA ALA A 143 -25.47 18.10 12.84
C ALA A 143 -26.42 17.55 13.91
N VAL A 144 -26.85 16.30 13.77
CA VAL A 144 -27.64 15.57 14.78
C VAL A 144 -26.91 15.52 16.12
N ALA A 145 -25.62 15.13 16.13
CA ALA A 145 -24.82 15.05 17.35
C ALA A 145 -24.66 16.42 18.03
N ILE A 146 -24.35 17.46 17.24
CA ILE A 146 -24.22 18.84 17.74
C ILE A 146 -25.55 19.34 18.30
N TYR A 147 -26.65 19.11 17.58
CA TYR A 147 -27.99 19.53 17.98
C TYR A 147 -28.40 18.89 19.30
N VAL A 148 -28.26 17.57 19.43
CA VAL A 148 -28.61 16.85 20.67
C VAL A 148 -27.72 17.31 21.83
N HIS A 149 -26.44 17.59 21.58
CA HIS A 149 -25.55 18.11 22.61
C HIS A 149 -25.94 19.52 23.08
N GLN A 150 -26.37 20.40 22.17
CA GLN A 150 -26.69 21.80 22.47
C GLN A 150 -28.11 22.03 23.00
N HIS A 151 -29.08 21.25 22.50
CA HIS A 151 -30.51 21.46 22.74
C HIS A 151 -31.18 20.30 23.47
N GLY A 152 -30.46 19.19 23.67
CA GLY A 152 -31.03 17.95 24.18
C GLY A 152 -31.84 17.20 23.12
N VAL A 153 -32.48 16.12 23.54
CA VAL A 153 -33.32 15.27 22.67
C VAL A 153 -34.69 15.93 22.52
N PRO A 154 -35.17 16.23 21.29
CA PRO A 154 -36.50 16.80 21.10
C PRO A 154 -37.61 15.92 21.68
N PRO A 155 -38.67 16.53 22.24
CA PRO A 155 -39.78 15.80 22.85
C PRO A 155 -40.55 14.95 21.84
N THR A 156 -40.54 15.33 20.56
CA THR A 156 -41.18 14.55 19.49
C THR A 156 -40.22 14.27 18.34
N LEU A 157 -40.37 13.10 17.70
CA LEU A 157 -39.65 12.78 16.47
C LEU A 157 -39.99 13.74 15.32
N LYS A 158 -41.18 14.37 15.37
CA LYS A 158 -41.60 15.40 14.41
C LYS A 158 -40.71 16.64 14.52
N GLU A 159 -40.55 17.19 15.72
CA GLU A 159 -39.67 18.34 15.96
C GLU A 159 -38.22 18.04 15.60
N PHE A 160 -37.76 16.81 15.87
CA PHE A 160 -36.41 16.41 15.48
C PHE A 160 -36.23 16.33 13.96
N THR A 161 -37.25 15.85 13.26
CA THR A 161 -37.28 15.82 11.80
C THR A 161 -37.26 17.24 11.23
N GLU A 162 -38.09 18.14 11.75
CA GLU A 162 -38.16 19.55 11.32
C GLU A 162 -36.83 20.28 11.52
N ALA A 163 -36.17 20.08 12.67
CA ALA A 163 -34.85 20.68 12.94
C ALA A 163 -33.80 20.25 11.91
N MET A 164 -33.77 18.97 11.54
CA MET A 164 -32.80 18.46 10.57
C MET A 164 -33.18 18.78 9.12
N SER A 165 -34.47 18.89 8.79
CA SER A 165 -34.93 19.41 7.50
C SER A 165 -34.50 20.87 7.31
N ASN A 166 -34.61 21.71 8.35
CA ASN A 166 -34.12 23.09 8.32
C ASN A 166 -32.60 23.14 8.15
N TRP A 167 -31.85 22.29 8.85
CA TRP A 167 -30.40 22.19 8.65
C TRP A 167 -30.02 21.86 7.21
N PHE A 168 -30.72 20.92 6.55
CA PHE A 168 -30.48 20.62 5.12
C PHE A 168 -30.76 21.81 4.21
N LEU A 169 -31.83 22.57 4.49
CA LEU A 169 -32.16 23.77 3.73
C LEU A 169 -31.11 24.87 3.93
N ASP A 170 -30.61 25.05 5.15
CA ASP A 170 -29.57 26.03 5.46
C ASP A 170 -28.24 25.70 4.76
N GLN A 171 -27.83 24.43 4.75
CA GLN A 171 -26.60 23.98 4.10
C GLN A 171 -26.63 24.08 2.57
N THR A 172 -27.81 23.91 1.98
CA THR A 172 -27.97 23.87 0.51
C THR A 172 -28.53 25.16 -0.08
N HIS A 173 -28.63 26.24 0.72
CA HIS A 173 -29.31 27.48 0.34
C HIS A 173 -30.73 27.25 -0.23
N GLY A 174 -31.43 26.25 0.31
CA GLY A 174 -32.78 25.86 -0.12
C GLY A 174 -32.86 25.01 -1.39
N ALA A 175 -31.74 24.57 -1.97
CA ALA A 175 -31.72 23.89 -3.26
C ALA A 175 -32.04 22.38 -3.18
N GLU A 176 -31.60 21.68 -2.12
CA GLU A 176 -31.77 20.23 -2.03
C GLU A 176 -32.02 19.76 -0.59
N CYS A 177 -33.22 19.24 -0.32
CA CYS A 177 -33.57 18.63 0.96
C CYS A 177 -34.27 17.27 0.74
N PRO A 178 -33.84 16.19 1.42
CA PRO A 178 -34.60 14.95 1.43
C PRO A 178 -36.00 15.18 2.02
N SER A 179 -36.98 14.37 1.64
CA SER A 179 -38.32 14.48 2.24
C SER A 179 -38.30 14.14 3.73
N ASP A 180 -39.19 14.77 4.50
CA ASP A 180 -39.33 14.52 5.94
C ASP A 180 -39.50 13.03 6.28
N SER A 181 -40.12 12.26 5.39
CA SER A 181 -40.26 10.80 5.56
C SER A 181 -38.90 10.08 5.56
N VAL A 182 -37.98 10.50 4.70
CA VAL A 182 -36.62 9.94 4.61
C VAL A 182 -35.80 10.33 5.84
N ILE A 183 -35.86 11.61 6.23
CA ILE A 183 -35.16 12.14 7.40
C ILE A 183 -35.68 11.44 8.66
N ARG A 184 -37.00 11.37 8.85
CA ARG A 184 -37.64 10.69 9.97
C ARG A 184 -37.24 9.22 10.08
N LYS A 185 -37.21 8.50 8.95
CA LYS A 185 -36.81 7.08 8.93
C LYS A 185 -35.37 6.88 9.41
N LYS A 186 -34.47 7.83 9.11
CA LYS A 186 -33.08 7.80 9.59
C LYS A 186 -32.96 8.19 11.05
N LEU A 187 -33.71 9.19 11.51
CA LEU A 187 -33.67 9.64 12.91
C LEU A 187 -34.33 8.67 13.89
N SER A 188 -35.35 7.92 13.45
CA SER A 188 -36.19 7.12 14.35
C SER A 188 -35.41 6.12 15.23
N PRO A 189 -34.43 5.35 14.73
CA PRO A 189 -33.64 4.43 15.57
C PRO A 189 -32.92 5.17 16.69
N LEU A 190 -32.18 6.24 16.35
CA LEU A 190 -31.44 7.03 17.33
C LEU A 190 -32.38 7.72 18.34
N TRP A 191 -33.47 8.32 17.87
CA TRP A 191 -34.43 9.00 18.75
C TRP A 191 -35.06 8.02 19.76
N ASN A 192 -35.40 6.80 19.33
CA ASN A 192 -35.93 5.77 20.22
C ASN A 192 -34.90 5.34 21.28
N GLU A 193 -33.62 5.21 20.92
CA GLU A 193 -32.54 4.86 21.85
C GLU A 193 -32.29 5.99 22.86
N LEU A 194 -32.18 7.22 22.40
CA LEU A 194 -31.98 8.40 23.25
C LEU A 194 -33.14 8.61 24.23
N ARG A 195 -34.38 8.32 23.82
CA ARG A 195 -35.58 8.40 24.68
C ARG A 195 -35.73 7.24 25.67
N ARG A 196 -35.00 6.14 25.46
CA ARG A 196 -34.98 5.01 26.40
C ARG A 196 -34.02 5.27 27.56
N GLU A 197 -32.98 6.08 27.33
CA GLU A 197 -31.93 6.39 28.30
C GLU A 197 -32.12 7.75 29.01
N ALA A 198 -33.11 8.54 28.58
CA ALA A 198 -33.54 9.81 29.19
C ALA A 198 -34.72 9.61 30.15
#